data_AF-A0AAN8DBP9-F1
#
_entry.id   AF-A0AAN8DBP9-F1
#
_cell.length_a   1.000
_cell.length_b   1.000
_cell.length_c   1.000
_cell.angle_alpha   90.00
_cell.angle_beta   90.00
_cell.angle_gamma   90.00
#
_symmetry.space_group_name_H-M   'P 1'
#
loop_
_entity.id
_entity.type
_entity.pdbx_description
1 polymer ?
#
loop_
_entity_poly.entity_id
_entity_poly.type
_entity_poly.pdbx_seq_one_letter_code
_entity_poly.pdbx_strand_id
1 'polypeptide(L)'
;MNGNQYQARPVYDNRGFQHEERRTPSEAPQQGLYPCRPQEIPSYVAVTPNNINTHHSAPPAAAPEPAQRNGQKKCPLKRVLCGCLCGLLLLALAGILLWYFLYYQCLLGKSCRSGGRCLSHSQWCDGVQDCARGEDESQCFRLHGTNFLLEGYSPESRRWMPVCAESWNNNYGRAVCEHIGYSRQDYVSYTQTSSGSLSSGGYMKLQPGSKYGAPIHSQLTFSSYCTARVKLQCIECGVSSADPSTRIVGGTEAVNGAWPWQVSLQIKGYHLCGGSIISPYWILSAAHCFQR
;
A
#
# COMPACT_ATOMS: atom_id res chain seq x y z
N MET A 1 -8.53 49.65 21.08
CA MET A 1 -7.57 48.61 20.66
C MET A 1 -8.21 47.26 20.91
N ASN A 2 -8.99 46.75 19.95
CA ASN A 2 -9.66 45.44 20.04
C ASN A 2 -8.97 44.48 19.08
N GLY A 3 -8.20 43.54 19.63
CA GLY A 3 -7.57 42.47 18.88
C GLY A 3 -8.48 41.25 18.80
N ASN A 4 -9.02 40.97 17.61
CA ASN A 4 -9.70 39.73 17.30
C ASN A 4 -8.65 38.59 17.21
N GLN A 5 -8.56 37.74 18.24
CA GLN A 5 -7.91 36.44 18.08
C GLN A 5 -8.94 35.44 17.55
N TYR A 6 -8.80 35.09 16.26
CA TYR A 6 -9.43 33.91 15.68
C TYR A 6 -8.88 32.67 16.38
N GLN A 7 -9.65 32.12 17.31
CA GLN A 7 -9.37 30.86 17.96
C GLN A 7 -9.56 29.74 16.93
N ALA A 8 -8.46 29.22 16.41
CA ALA A 8 -8.47 28.08 15.49
C ALA A 8 -9.19 26.91 16.17
N ARG A 9 -10.25 26.40 15.54
CA ARG A 9 -10.96 25.21 16.01
C ARG A 9 -9.97 24.04 16.07
N PRO A 10 -10.01 23.19 17.09
CA PRO A 10 -9.18 21.99 17.11
C PRO A 10 -9.56 21.11 15.92
N VAL A 11 -8.60 20.94 15.00
CA VAL A 11 -8.70 19.99 13.90
C VAL A 11 -8.31 18.63 14.46
N TYR A 12 -9.30 17.76 14.64
CA TYR A 12 -9.06 16.38 15.02
C TYR A 12 -8.76 15.59 13.73
N ASP A 13 -7.49 15.24 13.54
CA ASP A 13 -7.07 14.30 12.48
C ASP A 13 -7.49 12.89 12.91
N ASN A 14 -8.64 12.44 12.43
CA ASN A 14 -9.08 11.06 12.59
C ASN A 14 -8.15 10.16 11.79
N ARG A 15 -7.13 9.60 12.46
CA ARG A 15 -6.34 8.48 11.93
C ARG A 15 -7.16 7.19 12.02
N GLY A 16 -8.27 7.17 11.28
CA GLY A 16 -9.06 5.98 11.04
C GLY A 16 -8.36 5.04 10.09
N PHE A 17 -8.64 3.75 10.26
CA PHE A 17 -8.22 2.63 9.41
C PHE A 17 -8.23 2.99 7.91
N GLN A 18 -7.05 2.90 7.26
CA GLN A 18 -6.91 3.14 5.83
C GLN A 18 -7.38 1.89 5.05
N HIS A 19 -8.25 2.05 4.06
CA HIS A 19 -8.81 0.98 3.22
C HIS A 19 -7.78 0.20 2.36
N GLU A 20 -6.47 0.42 2.56
CA GLU A 20 -5.41 -0.25 1.80
C GLU A 20 -5.14 -1.68 2.28
N GLU A 21 -5.73 -2.13 3.40
CA GLU A 21 -5.82 -3.55 3.73
C GLU A 21 -6.98 -4.20 3.00
N ARG A 22 -6.67 -4.76 1.83
CA ARG A 22 -7.54 -5.60 1.00
C ARG A 22 -8.02 -6.83 1.81
N ARG A 23 -9.05 -6.68 2.65
CA ARG A 23 -9.88 -7.81 3.09
C ARG A 23 -10.68 -8.28 1.89
N THR A 24 -10.54 -9.56 1.54
CA THR A 24 -11.49 -10.23 0.65
C THR A 24 -12.86 -10.22 1.32
N PRO A 25 -13.93 -9.74 0.67
CA PRO A 25 -15.29 -9.94 1.16
C PRO A 25 -15.59 -11.44 1.21
N SER A 26 -16.12 -11.93 2.34
CA SER A 26 -16.88 -13.16 2.34
C SER A 26 -18.25 -12.89 1.71
N GLU A 27 -18.72 -13.89 0.95
CA GLU A 27 -20.04 -14.01 0.31
C GLU A 27 -20.22 -13.24 -1.02
N ALA A 28 -20.30 -14.04 -2.09
CA ALA A 28 -20.74 -13.64 -3.40
C ALA A 28 -22.26 -13.35 -3.39
N PRO A 29 -22.72 -12.22 -3.97
CA PRO A 29 -24.12 -12.07 -4.32
C PRO A 29 -24.42 -12.96 -5.53
N GLN A 30 -25.49 -13.76 -5.42
CA GLN A 30 -26.04 -14.53 -6.52
C GLN A 30 -26.32 -13.61 -7.73
N GLN A 31 -25.70 -13.94 -8.85
CA GLN A 31 -25.96 -13.33 -10.15
C GLN A 31 -27.29 -13.82 -10.70
N GLY A 32 -28.07 -12.90 -11.25
CA GLY A 32 -29.11 -13.24 -12.21
C GLY A 32 -30.25 -12.24 -12.22
N LEU A 33 -30.21 -11.29 -13.16
CA LEU A 33 -31.38 -10.67 -13.80
C LEU A 33 -30.93 -9.51 -14.72
N TYR A 34 -30.24 -9.81 -15.82
CA TYR A 34 -30.30 -8.99 -17.05
C TYR A 34 -30.07 -9.90 -18.27
N PRO A 35 -30.99 -9.93 -19.26
CA PRO A 35 -30.82 -10.76 -20.46
C PRO A 35 -29.87 -10.08 -21.47
N CYS A 36 -28.91 -10.85 -22.00
CA CYS A 36 -28.09 -10.44 -23.13
C CYS A 36 -28.93 -10.31 -24.41
N ARG A 37 -28.78 -9.19 -25.12
CA ARG A 37 -29.37 -8.95 -26.44
C ARG A 37 -28.40 -9.44 -27.53
N PRO A 38 -28.83 -10.19 -28.55
CA PRO A 38 -27.93 -10.62 -29.63
C PRO A 38 -27.55 -9.44 -30.53
N GLN A 39 -26.26 -9.30 -30.83
CA GLN A 39 -25.78 -8.44 -31.91
C GLN A 39 -25.71 -9.26 -33.21
N GLU A 40 -26.49 -8.85 -34.22
CA GLU A 40 -26.31 -9.28 -35.60
C GLU A 40 -25.09 -8.58 -36.21
N ILE A 41 -24.24 -9.35 -36.88
CA ILE A 41 -23.08 -8.86 -37.62
C ILE A 41 -23.51 -8.67 -39.08
N PRO A 42 -23.37 -7.48 -39.69
CA PRO A 42 -23.67 -7.31 -41.10
C PRO A 42 -22.60 -7.98 -41.97
N SER A 43 -23.07 -8.82 -42.90
CA SER A 43 -22.26 -9.44 -43.96
C SER A 43 -21.90 -8.39 -45.01
N TYR A 44 -20.61 -8.18 -45.28
CA TYR A 44 -20.17 -7.38 -46.41
C TYR A 44 -19.91 -8.29 -47.62
N VAL A 45 -20.49 -7.96 -48.76
CA VAL A 45 -20.25 -8.62 -50.05
C VAL A 45 -19.06 -7.93 -50.71
N ALA A 46 -18.05 -8.71 -51.11
CA ALA A 46 -16.91 -8.21 -51.85
C ALA A 46 -17.33 -7.86 -53.30
N VAL A 47 -17.16 -6.60 -53.70
CA VAL A 47 -17.37 -6.14 -55.08
C VAL A 47 -16.03 -6.12 -55.81
N THR A 48 -15.94 -6.83 -56.93
CA THR A 48 -14.81 -6.77 -57.87
C THR A 48 -14.97 -5.58 -58.83
N PRO A 49 -13.94 -4.74 -59.03
CA PRO A 49 -13.97 -3.70 -60.05
C PRO A 49 -13.67 -4.26 -61.46
N ASN A 50 -14.44 -3.81 -62.45
CA ASN A 50 -14.31 -4.14 -63.87
C ASN A 50 -13.09 -3.47 -64.53
N ASN A 51 -12.41 -4.21 -65.41
CA ASN A 51 -11.36 -3.69 -66.30
C ASN A 51 -11.96 -2.90 -67.46
N ILE A 52 -11.43 -1.72 -67.73
CA ILE A 52 -11.68 -0.96 -68.97
C ILE A 52 -10.37 -0.93 -69.78
N ASN A 53 -10.40 -1.53 -70.96
CA ASN A 53 -9.34 -1.49 -71.96
C ASN A 53 -9.50 -0.26 -72.85
N THR A 54 -8.42 0.48 -73.09
CA THR A 54 -8.29 1.37 -74.25
C THR A 54 -6.89 1.28 -74.83
N HIS A 55 -6.77 0.54 -75.92
CA HIS A 55 -5.60 0.56 -76.81
C HIS A 55 -5.83 1.52 -78.00
N HIS A 56 -4.71 2.04 -78.51
CA HIS A 56 -4.48 2.76 -79.77
C HIS A 56 -4.89 4.25 -79.76
N SER A 57 -3.97 5.19 -80.00
CA SER A 57 -3.35 5.39 -81.32
C SER A 57 -2.04 6.19 -81.21
N ALA A 58 -1.04 5.82 -82.00
CA ALA A 58 0.23 6.54 -82.16
C ALA A 58 0.23 7.42 -83.42
N PRO A 59 1.03 8.50 -83.45
CA PRO A 59 1.71 8.92 -84.68
C PRO A 59 3.25 9.02 -84.52
N PRO A 60 4.03 9.04 -85.63
CA PRO A 60 5.46 8.72 -85.64
C PRO A 60 6.44 9.93 -85.66
N ALA A 61 7.67 9.62 -85.21
CA ALA A 61 9.04 10.19 -85.37
C ALA A 61 9.29 11.36 -86.38
N ALA A 62 10.31 12.25 -86.26
CA ALA A 62 11.42 12.48 -85.33
C ALA A 62 12.17 13.83 -85.58
N ALA A 63 13.02 14.20 -84.60
CA ALA A 63 14.33 14.91 -84.68
C ALA A 63 14.42 16.46 -84.58
N PRO A 64 15.58 17.06 -84.18
CA PRO A 64 16.65 16.60 -83.27
C PRO A 64 16.95 17.59 -82.09
N GLU A 65 17.81 17.16 -81.17
CA GLU A 65 18.38 17.88 -80.02
C GLU A 65 19.20 19.14 -80.42
N PRO A 66 19.43 20.12 -79.50
CA PRO A 66 20.67 20.03 -78.73
C PRO A 66 20.64 20.50 -77.25
N ALA A 67 21.51 19.82 -76.50
CA ALA A 67 22.44 20.36 -75.50
C ALA A 67 21.90 20.92 -74.16
N GLN A 68 21.90 20.02 -73.18
CA GLN A 68 22.42 20.13 -71.81
C GLN A 68 22.26 21.45 -71.03
N ARG A 69 21.62 21.32 -69.85
CA ARG A 69 22.16 21.94 -68.63
C ARG A 69 22.00 21.01 -67.43
N ASN A 70 23.13 20.60 -66.88
CA ASN A 70 23.27 19.76 -65.68
C ASN A 70 22.45 20.31 -64.50
N GLY A 71 21.44 19.55 -64.06
CA GLY A 71 20.78 19.70 -62.77
C GLY A 71 21.13 18.51 -61.88
N GLN A 72 22.00 18.75 -60.90
CA GLN A 72 22.46 17.77 -59.91
C GLN A 72 21.31 16.92 -59.34
N LYS A 73 21.39 15.60 -59.49
CA LYS A 73 20.59 14.67 -58.67
C LYS A 73 21.04 14.82 -57.22
N LYS A 74 20.28 15.56 -56.40
CA LYS A 74 20.50 15.57 -54.95
C LYS A 74 20.33 14.15 -54.42
N CYS A 75 21.41 13.58 -53.90
CA CYS A 75 21.46 12.23 -53.35
C CYS A 75 20.33 12.01 -52.31
N PRO A 76 19.56 10.90 -52.41
CA PRO A 76 18.55 10.52 -51.40
C PRO A 76 19.18 10.20 -50.03
N LEU A 77 20.51 10.07 -49.98
CA LEU A 77 21.30 9.82 -48.78
C LEU A 77 21.04 10.86 -47.67
N LYS A 78 20.89 12.15 -48.01
CA LYS A 78 20.58 13.18 -46.99
C LYS A 78 19.19 13.02 -46.36
N ARG A 79 18.21 12.48 -47.11
CA ARG A 79 16.85 12.23 -46.60
C ARG A 79 16.81 10.98 -45.71
N VAL A 80 17.52 9.92 -46.11
CA VAL A 80 17.66 8.71 -45.30
C VAL A 80 18.42 9.01 -44.00
N LEU A 81 19.51 9.77 -44.07
CA LEU A 81 20.27 10.20 -42.88
C LEU A 81 19.39 10.99 -41.90
N CYS A 82 18.54 11.90 -42.43
CA CYS A 82 17.61 12.69 -41.63
C CYS A 82 16.54 11.82 -40.97
N GLY A 83 15.99 10.84 -41.69
CA GLY A 83 15.03 9.87 -41.14
C GLY A 83 15.63 9.02 -40.02
N CYS A 84 16.85 8.53 -40.19
CA CYS A 84 17.56 7.76 -39.16
C CYS A 84 17.91 8.61 -37.93
N LEU A 85 18.38 9.85 -38.11
CA LEU A 85 18.65 10.79 -37.02
C LEU A 85 17.39 11.14 -36.23
N CYS A 86 16.26 11.36 -36.92
CA CYS A 86 14.98 11.64 -36.28
C CYS A 86 14.45 10.42 -35.50
N GLY A 87 14.60 9.22 -36.06
CA GLY A 87 14.27 7.97 -35.36
C GLY A 87 15.11 7.76 -34.08
N LEU A 88 16.42 8.02 -34.14
CA LEU A 88 17.30 7.94 -32.97
C LEU A 88 16.95 8.97 -31.89
N LEU A 89 16.59 10.20 -32.28
CA LEU A 89 16.12 11.24 -31.35
C LEU A 89 14.81 10.84 -30.66
N LEU A 90 13.87 10.25 -31.40
CA LEU A 90 12.62 9.76 -30.82
C LEU A 90 12.85 8.61 -29.84
N LEU A 91 13.75 7.67 -30.14
CA LEU A 91 14.13 6.60 -29.22
C LEU A 91 14.83 7.13 -27.97
N ALA A 92 15.70 8.13 -28.11
CA ALA A 92 16.35 8.77 -26.97
C ALA A 92 15.34 9.52 -26.08
N LEU A 93 14.41 10.27 -26.67
CA LEU A 93 13.32 10.93 -25.94
C LEU A 93 12.39 9.92 -25.25
N ALA A 94 12.05 8.82 -25.93
CA ALA A 94 11.27 7.75 -25.33
C ALA A 94 12.02 7.11 -24.15
N GLY A 95 13.33 6.88 -24.26
CA GLY A 95 14.16 6.38 -23.17
C GLY A 95 14.24 7.34 -21.96
N ILE A 96 14.36 8.66 -22.21
CA ILE A 96 14.35 9.68 -21.16
C ILE A 96 12.98 9.78 -20.49
N LEU A 97 11.89 9.76 -21.26
CA LEU A 97 10.53 9.75 -20.73
C LEU A 97 10.24 8.47 -19.95
N LEU A 98 10.73 7.31 -20.41
CA LEU A 98 10.60 6.05 -19.69
C LEU A 98 11.41 6.08 -18.39
N TRP A 99 12.65 6.60 -18.41
CA TRP A 99 13.46 6.74 -17.20
C TRP A 99 12.84 7.73 -16.21
N TYR A 100 12.39 8.89 -16.68
CA TYR A 100 11.66 9.88 -15.88
C TYR A 100 10.39 9.25 -15.29
N PHE A 101 9.60 8.56 -16.10
CA PHE A 101 8.37 7.90 -15.65
C PHE A 101 8.66 6.78 -14.63
N LEU A 102 9.66 5.93 -14.86
CA LEU A 102 10.09 4.87 -13.94
C LEU A 102 10.67 5.44 -12.63
N TYR A 103 11.39 6.56 -12.69
CA TYR A 103 11.96 7.25 -11.53
C TYR A 103 10.86 7.88 -10.65
N TYR A 104 9.87 8.55 -11.26
CA TYR A 104 8.80 9.21 -10.50
C TYR A 104 7.68 8.27 -10.06
N GLN A 105 7.44 7.15 -10.75
CA GLN A 105 6.44 6.16 -10.34
C GLN A 105 6.92 5.22 -9.23
N CYS A 106 8.16 5.35 -8.74
CA CYS A 106 8.74 4.54 -7.67
C CYS A 106 8.47 3.04 -7.85
N LEU A 107 8.55 2.55 -9.10
CA LEU A 107 8.06 1.23 -9.51
C LEU A 107 8.81 0.06 -8.83
N LEU A 108 10.03 0.33 -8.38
CA LEU A 108 10.91 -0.64 -7.70
C LEU A 108 11.05 -0.37 -6.20
N GLY A 109 10.28 0.57 -5.65
CA GLY A 109 10.50 1.09 -4.31
C GLY A 109 9.24 1.46 -3.54
N LYS A 110 9.45 2.13 -2.42
CA LYS A 110 8.42 2.72 -1.56
C LYS A 110 8.72 4.21 -1.44
N SER A 111 7.71 5.05 -1.65
CA SER A 111 7.88 6.50 -1.53
C SER A 111 7.59 6.97 -0.10
N CYS A 112 8.40 7.91 0.38
CA CYS A 112 8.07 8.67 1.59
C CYS A 112 6.82 9.52 1.32
N ARG A 113 5.85 9.55 2.25
CA ARG A 113 4.63 10.37 2.13
C ARG A 113 4.98 11.86 2.15
N SER A 114 5.94 12.22 2.99
CA SER A 114 6.49 13.58 3.06
C SER A 114 7.77 13.69 2.22
N GLY A 115 7.69 14.40 1.08
CA GLY A 115 8.87 14.78 0.29
C GLY A 115 9.10 14.00 -1.01
N GLY A 116 8.29 13.00 -1.33
CA GLY A 116 8.29 12.32 -2.64
C GLY A 116 9.59 11.56 -2.97
N ARG A 117 10.49 11.37 -1.99
CA ARG A 117 11.71 10.58 -2.14
C ARG A 117 11.33 9.10 -2.30
N CYS A 118 11.85 8.45 -3.34
CA CYS A 118 11.68 7.03 -3.56
C CYS A 118 12.84 6.26 -2.92
N LEU A 119 12.52 5.30 -2.04
CA LEU A 119 13.48 4.42 -1.38
C LEU A 119 13.41 3.00 -1.97
N SER A 120 14.53 2.31 -1.99
CA SER A 120 14.57 0.87 -2.25
C SER A 120 13.78 0.14 -1.16
N HIS A 121 13.22 -1.03 -1.49
CA HIS A 121 12.56 -1.88 -0.49
C HIS A 121 13.48 -2.21 0.69
N SER A 122 14.77 -2.42 0.42
CA SER A 122 15.81 -2.73 1.43
C SER A 122 16.08 -1.63 2.45
N GLN A 123 15.68 -0.39 2.14
CA GLN A 123 15.88 0.79 3.00
C GLN A 123 14.69 1.04 3.92
N TRP A 124 13.70 0.15 3.93
CA TRP A 124 12.57 0.25 4.83
C TRP A 124 12.86 -0.59 6.07
N CYS A 125 12.71 -0.07 7.28
CA CYS A 125 12.95 -0.82 8.51
C CYS A 125 14.39 -1.32 8.68
N ASP A 126 15.36 -0.61 8.12
CA ASP A 126 16.79 -0.97 8.16
C ASP A 126 17.55 -0.32 9.33
N GLY A 127 16.89 0.52 10.12
CA GLY A 127 17.49 1.27 11.24
C GLY A 127 18.10 2.61 10.84
N VAL A 128 17.96 3.03 9.59
CA VAL A 128 18.47 4.31 9.08
C VAL A 128 17.29 5.19 8.69
N GLN A 129 17.25 6.41 9.23
CA GLN A 129 16.22 7.38 8.87
C GLN A 129 16.53 8.02 7.51
N ASP A 130 15.96 7.49 6.46
CA ASP A 130 16.05 7.98 5.08
C ASP A 130 14.91 8.95 4.71
N CYS A 131 13.72 8.77 5.31
CA CYS A 131 12.62 9.74 5.18
C CYS A 131 12.74 10.88 6.20
N ALA A 132 12.41 12.11 5.78
CA ALA A 132 12.52 13.31 6.62
C ALA A 132 11.72 13.24 7.94
N ARG A 133 10.69 12.41 8.01
CA ARG A 133 9.87 12.18 9.22
C ARG A 133 10.04 10.79 9.83
N GLY A 134 10.98 9.99 9.33
CA GLY A 134 11.24 8.63 9.82
C GLY A 134 10.09 7.66 9.56
N GLU A 135 9.34 7.88 8.48
CA GLU A 135 8.18 7.06 8.13
C GLU A 135 8.59 5.62 7.77
N ASP A 136 9.72 5.52 7.07
CA ASP A 136 10.47 4.29 6.77
C ASP A 136 10.75 3.43 8.01
N GLU A 137 11.05 4.06 9.13
CA GLU A 137 11.43 3.38 10.38
C GLU A 137 10.32 3.35 11.43
N SER A 138 9.11 3.82 11.11
CA SER A 138 8.02 4.00 12.09
C SER A 138 6.99 2.87 12.14
N GLN A 139 6.86 2.09 11.06
CA GLN A 139 5.83 1.04 10.92
C GLN A 139 6.43 -0.32 10.58
N CYS A 140 7.42 -0.74 11.38
CA CYS A 140 8.14 -1.99 11.15
C CYS A 140 7.56 -3.20 11.87
N PHE A 141 6.62 -2.96 12.79
CA PHE A 141 5.97 -3.99 13.59
C PHE A 141 4.46 -3.81 13.61
N ARG A 142 3.74 -4.93 13.72
CA ARG A 142 2.31 -4.94 13.99
C ARG A 142 1.92 -6.17 14.80
N LEU A 143 0.75 -6.07 15.44
CA LEU A 143 0.10 -7.21 16.09
C LEU A 143 -1.00 -7.74 15.16
N HIS A 144 -0.96 -9.03 14.87
CA HIS A 144 -1.89 -9.67 13.95
C HIS A 144 -2.88 -10.60 14.66
N GLY A 145 -4.15 -10.45 14.30
CA GLY A 145 -5.27 -11.27 14.77
C GLY A 145 -5.61 -11.10 16.25
N THR A 146 -6.50 -11.95 16.75
CA THR A 146 -6.96 -11.97 18.16
C THR A 146 -5.93 -12.54 19.12
N ASN A 147 -4.87 -13.14 18.59
CA ASN A 147 -3.80 -13.79 19.35
C ASN A 147 -2.62 -12.86 19.66
N PHE A 148 -2.70 -11.57 19.25
CA PHE A 148 -1.63 -10.58 19.40
C PHE A 148 -0.27 -11.10 18.89
N LEU A 149 -0.30 -11.79 17.74
CA LEU A 149 0.91 -12.36 17.14
C LEU A 149 1.77 -11.23 16.61
N LEU A 150 3.03 -11.16 17.07
CA LEU A 150 3.95 -10.14 16.61
C LEU A 150 4.47 -10.45 15.21
N GLU A 151 4.26 -9.51 14.29
CA GLU A 151 4.82 -9.55 12.94
C GLU A 151 5.79 -8.39 12.72
N GLY A 152 6.94 -8.68 12.11
CA GLY A 152 7.88 -7.69 11.61
C GLY A 152 7.79 -7.59 10.09
N TYR A 153 7.98 -6.39 9.56
CA TYR A 153 8.06 -6.21 8.11
C TYR A 153 9.43 -6.69 7.59
N SER A 154 9.43 -7.49 6.53
CA SER A 154 10.66 -7.86 5.83
C SER A 154 10.80 -7.10 4.52
N PRO A 155 11.87 -6.31 4.39
CA PRO A 155 12.26 -5.63 3.15
C PRO A 155 12.48 -6.58 1.98
N GLU A 156 13.18 -7.69 2.24
CA GLU A 156 13.58 -8.67 1.23
C GLU A 156 12.36 -9.38 0.63
N SER A 157 11.45 -9.84 1.49
CA SER A 157 10.25 -10.59 1.08
C SER A 157 9.04 -9.69 0.79
N ARG A 158 9.13 -8.40 1.13
CA ARG A 158 8.05 -7.39 1.02
C ARG A 158 6.76 -7.81 1.71
N ARG A 159 6.89 -8.52 2.82
CA ARG A 159 5.77 -9.16 3.54
C ARG A 159 5.97 -9.04 5.04
N TRP A 160 4.85 -9.02 5.74
CA TRP A 160 4.81 -9.20 7.18
C TRP A 160 5.08 -10.65 7.51
N MET A 161 6.00 -10.88 8.43
CA MET A 161 6.40 -12.21 8.87
C MET A 161 6.39 -12.30 10.40
N PRO A 162 5.97 -13.45 10.96
CA PRO A 162 5.97 -13.67 12.40
C PRO A 162 7.39 -13.57 12.97
N VAL A 163 7.51 -12.97 14.16
CA VAL A 163 8.78 -12.84 14.88
C VAL A 163 9.04 -14.06 15.76
N CYS A 164 10.26 -14.58 15.71
CA CYS A 164 10.70 -15.72 16.51
C CYS A 164 10.92 -15.35 17.98
N ALA A 165 10.57 -16.28 18.85
CA ALA A 165 10.76 -16.17 20.29
C ALA A 165 12.18 -16.55 20.75
N GLU A 166 13.01 -17.12 19.86
CA GLU A 166 14.40 -17.41 20.19
C GLU A 166 15.18 -16.12 20.49
N SER A 167 15.94 -16.12 21.59
CA SER A 167 16.68 -14.96 22.08
C SER A 167 15.81 -13.74 22.44
N TRP A 168 14.48 -13.91 22.48
CA TRP A 168 13.55 -12.85 22.87
C TRP A 168 13.53 -12.64 24.39
N ASN A 169 13.25 -11.41 24.82
CA ASN A 169 13.07 -11.06 26.22
C ASN A 169 12.17 -9.82 26.40
N ASN A 170 11.90 -9.46 27.66
CA ASN A 170 11.02 -8.36 28.02
C ASN A 170 11.52 -6.98 27.56
N ASN A 171 12.83 -6.77 27.42
CA ASN A 171 13.36 -5.49 26.94
C ASN A 171 13.04 -5.28 25.46
N TYR A 172 13.16 -6.33 24.64
CA TYR A 172 12.71 -6.31 23.25
C TYR A 172 11.20 -6.13 23.15
N GLY A 173 10.43 -6.83 23.99
CA GLY A 173 8.97 -6.64 24.08
C GLY A 173 8.59 -5.18 24.36
N ARG A 174 9.21 -4.55 25.35
CA ARG A 174 9.02 -3.12 25.68
C ARG A 174 9.38 -2.21 24.52
N ALA A 175 10.52 -2.45 23.87
CA ALA A 175 10.97 -1.65 22.73
C ALA A 175 10.00 -1.74 21.54
N VAL A 176 9.46 -2.92 21.24
CA VAL A 176 8.44 -3.09 20.19
C VAL A 176 7.13 -2.41 20.57
N CYS A 177 6.67 -2.56 21.82
CA CYS A 177 5.45 -1.90 22.28
C CYS A 177 5.55 -0.37 22.17
N GLU A 178 6.69 0.18 22.57
CA GLU A 178 7.04 1.60 22.37
C GLU A 178 7.03 1.98 20.89
N HIS A 179 7.60 1.14 20.03
CA HIS A 179 7.65 1.38 18.59
C HIS A 179 6.27 1.39 17.91
N ILE A 180 5.34 0.54 18.33
CA ILE A 180 3.97 0.49 17.77
C ILE A 180 3.01 1.47 18.45
N GLY A 181 3.50 2.32 19.37
CA GLY A 181 2.77 3.45 19.94
C GLY A 181 2.21 3.26 21.36
N TYR A 182 2.53 2.16 22.05
CA TYR A 182 2.22 2.00 23.47
C TYR A 182 3.28 2.64 24.37
N SER A 183 2.95 2.90 25.63
CA SER A 183 3.96 3.33 26.59
C SER A 183 4.83 2.16 27.05
N ARG A 184 6.13 2.38 27.18
CA ARG A 184 7.09 1.37 27.65
C ARG A 184 6.74 0.79 29.03
N GLN A 185 6.11 1.61 29.88
CA GLN A 185 5.66 1.23 31.23
C GLN A 185 4.41 0.34 31.22
N ASP A 186 3.59 0.39 30.18
CA ASP A 186 2.32 -0.34 30.11
C ASP A 186 2.52 -1.80 29.66
N TYR A 187 3.73 -2.14 29.21
CA TYR A 187 4.11 -3.49 28.80
C TYR A 187 3.75 -4.54 29.85
N VAL A 188 3.01 -5.55 29.43
CA VAL A 188 2.53 -6.64 30.29
C VAL A 188 3.49 -7.83 30.22
N SER A 189 3.52 -8.51 29.07
CA SER A 189 4.30 -9.74 28.90
C SER A 189 4.45 -10.13 27.44
N TYR A 190 5.28 -11.14 27.19
CA TYR A 190 5.27 -11.90 25.96
C TYR A 190 5.02 -13.38 26.28
N THR A 191 4.30 -14.07 25.41
CA THR A 191 4.14 -15.52 25.48
C THR A 191 4.60 -16.17 24.19
N GLN A 192 4.93 -17.45 24.27
CA GLN A 192 5.40 -18.22 23.14
C GLN A 192 4.28 -19.10 22.63
N THR A 193 4.15 -19.19 21.32
CA THR A 193 3.24 -20.14 20.67
C THR A 193 4.00 -20.92 19.63
N SER A 194 3.71 -22.21 19.53
CA SER A 194 4.37 -23.08 18.56
C SER A 194 4.27 -22.49 17.16
N SER A 195 5.34 -22.68 16.38
CA SER A 195 5.41 -22.21 14.99
C SER A 195 4.25 -22.71 14.11
N GLY A 196 3.60 -23.81 14.52
CA GLY A 196 2.58 -24.48 13.72
C GLY A 196 3.18 -25.16 12.49
N SER A 197 2.35 -25.65 11.57
CA SER A 197 2.83 -26.10 10.26
C SER A 197 3.46 -24.91 9.54
N LEU A 198 4.73 -25.04 9.13
CA LEU A 198 5.53 -24.11 8.33
C LEU A 198 4.66 -22.99 7.72
N SER A 199 4.68 -21.79 8.31
CA SER A 199 4.20 -20.63 7.57
C SER A 199 5.10 -20.53 6.34
N SER A 200 4.56 -20.85 5.17
CA SER A 200 5.25 -20.89 3.87
C SER A 200 5.93 -19.57 3.48
N GLY A 201 5.85 -18.55 4.33
CA GLY A 201 6.45 -17.23 4.16
C GLY A 201 7.74 -16.97 4.95
N GLY A 202 8.20 -17.85 5.84
CA GLY A 202 9.39 -17.59 6.69
C GLY A 202 9.10 -16.78 7.96
N TYR A 203 10.15 -16.41 8.69
CA TYR A 203 10.11 -15.76 10.00
C TYR A 203 11.16 -14.65 10.12
N MET A 204 10.92 -13.70 11.02
CA MET A 204 11.92 -12.70 11.45
C MET A 204 12.56 -13.15 12.76
N LYS A 205 13.89 -13.24 12.79
CA LYS A 205 14.66 -13.73 13.95
C LYS A 205 15.70 -12.71 14.39
N LEU A 206 15.91 -12.57 15.70
CA LEU A 206 16.96 -11.73 16.25
C LEU A 206 18.36 -12.27 15.88
N GLN A 207 19.22 -11.38 15.40
CA GLN A 207 20.60 -11.72 15.07
C GLN A 207 21.42 -12.07 16.34
N PRO A 208 22.38 -13.01 16.26
CA PRO A 208 23.31 -13.25 17.36
C PRO A 208 24.08 -11.98 17.71
N GLY A 209 24.10 -11.61 18.99
CA GLY A 209 24.79 -10.38 19.45
C GLY A 209 23.94 -9.10 19.41
N SER A 210 22.62 -9.23 19.22
CA SER A 210 21.66 -8.12 19.33
C SER A 210 21.84 -7.35 20.65
N LYS A 211 21.84 -6.01 20.58
CA LYS A 211 22.11 -5.09 21.69
C LYS A 211 20.86 -4.33 22.08
N TYR A 212 20.67 -4.16 23.39
CA TYR A 212 19.63 -3.27 23.91
C TYR A 212 19.93 -1.81 23.56
N GLY A 213 18.90 -1.06 23.20
CA GLY A 213 19.00 0.37 22.85
C GLY A 213 19.30 0.65 21.37
N ALA A 214 19.78 -0.34 20.62
CA ALA A 214 19.79 -0.26 19.17
C ALA A 214 18.36 -0.44 18.60
N PRO A 215 18.05 0.11 17.41
CA PRO A 215 16.76 -0.09 16.78
C PRO A 215 16.46 -1.58 16.60
N ILE A 216 15.28 -2.04 17.04
CA ILE A 216 15.00 -3.49 17.04
C ILE A 216 14.69 -4.01 15.64
N HIS A 217 14.09 -3.21 14.75
CA HIS A 217 13.80 -3.62 13.37
C HIS A 217 15.07 -3.95 12.57
N SER A 218 16.19 -3.25 12.82
CA SER A 218 17.46 -3.51 12.12
C SER A 218 18.21 -4.75 12.63
N GLN A 219 17.79 -5.29 13.77
CA GLN A 219 18.41 -6.46 14.40
C GLN A 219 17.70 -7.77 14.05
N LEU A 220 16.69 -7.70 13.16
CA LEU A 220 15.96 -8.87 12.68
C LEU A 220 16.50 -9.33 11.34
N THR A 221 16.61 -10.64 11.18
CA THR A 221 17.03 -11.28 9.93
C THR A 221 16.03 -12.36 9.53
N PHE A 222 15.94 -12.63 8.23
CA PHE A 222 15.12 -13.69 7.70
C PHE A 222 15.60 -15.06 8.22
N SER A 223 14.65 -15.91 8.61
CA SER A 223 14.89 -17.31 8.92
C SER A 223 13.79 -18.17 8.32
N SER A 224 14.17 -19.29 7.71
CA SER A 224 13.23 -20.30 7.23
C SER A 224 12.66 -21.18 8.35
N TYR A 225 13.33 -21.19 9.51
CA TYR A 225 12.98 -22.03 10.65
C TYR A 225 12.82 -21.19 11.93
N CYS A 226 11.85 -21.60 12.75
CA CYS A 226 11.50 -20.95 14.00
C CYS A 226 10.82 -21.98 14.89
N THR A 227 11.27 -22.13 16.15
CA THR A 227 10.69 -23.09 17.10
C THR A 227 9.38 -22.55 17.67
N ALA A 228 9.37 -21.27 18.04
CA ALA A 228 8.20 -20.60 18.60
C ALA A 228 8.11 -19.15 18.16
N ARG A 229 6.89 -18.62 18.11
CA ARG A 229 6.57 -17.24 17.73
C ARG A 229 6.18 -16.41 18.94
N VAL A 230 6.44 -15.11 18.86
CA VAL A 230 6.12 -14.15 19.92
C VAL A 230 4.67 -13.72 19.83
N LYS A 231 3.92 -13.92 20.91
CA LYS A 231 2.68 -13.20 21.21
C LYS A 231 3.01 -12.07 22.17
N LEU A 232 2.66 -10.84 21.83
CA LEU A 232 3.09 -9.66 22.56
C LEU A 232 1.89 -8.94 23.16
N GLN A 233 1.89 -8.74 24.47
CA GLN A 233 0.86 -7.99 25.17
C GLN A 233 1.43 -6.67 25.71
N CYS A 234 1.10 -5.57 25.02
CA CYS A 234 1.63 -4.24 25.33
C CYS A 234 0.84 -3.45 26.37
N ILE A 235 -0.40 -3.86 26.64
CA ILE A 235 -1.28 -3.22 27.63
C ILE A 235 -2.30 -4.25 28.14
N GLU A 236 -2.75 -4.10 29.38
CA GLU A 236 -3.88 -4.87 29.91
C GLU A 236 -5.19 -4.33 29.34
N CYS A 237 -5.92 -5.17 28.62
CA CYS A 237 -7.19 -4.78 27.99
C CYS A 237 -8.10 -5.99 27.79
N GLY A 238 -9.39 -5.74 27.53
CA GLY A 238 -10.34 -6.78 27.13
C GLY A 238 -10.77 -7.76 28.22
N VAL A 239 -10.46 -7.51 29.49
CA VAL A 239 -10.89 -8.33 30.63
C VAL A 239 -12.27 -7.86 31.12
N SER A 240 -13.25 -8.74 31.05
CA SER A 240 -14.61 -8.55 31.56
C SER A 240 -14.85 -9.50 32.73
N SER A 241 -15.60 -9.05 33.74
CA SER A 241 -16.10 -9.93 34.81
C SER A 241 -17.39 -10.66 34.43
N ALA A 242 -18.00 -10.31 33.29
CA ALA A 242 -19.15 -10.99 32.71
C ALA A 242 -18.76 -11.80 31.48
N ASP A 243 -19.42 -12.94 31.28
CA ASP A 243 -19.20 -13.79 30.10
C ASP A 243 -19.70 -13.10 28.82
N PRO A 244 -18.93 -13.14 27.72
CA PRO A 244 -19.37 -12.63 26.42
C PRO A 244 -20.60 -13.41 25.93
N SER A 245 -21.76 -12.75 25.84
CA SER A 245 -22.91 -13.29 25.14
C SER A 245 -22.90 -12.83 23.67
N THR A 246 -23.25 -13.74 22.76
CA THR A 246 -23.06 -13.53 21.31
C THR A 246 -24.02 -12.51 20.69
N ARG A 247 -25.06 -12.08 21.43
CA ARG A 247 -25.98 -11.03 20.99
C ARG A 247 -26.87 -10.54 22.14
N ILE A 248 -26.90 -9.23 22.37
CA ILE A 248 -27.87 -8.61 23.29
C ILE A 248 -29.17 -8.33 22.52
N VAL A 249 -30.13 -9.26 22.58
CA VAL A 249 -31.55 -9.00 22.23
C VAL A 249 -32.36 -9.40 23.46
N GLY A 250 -33.04 -8.45 24.10
CA GLY A 250 -33.70 -8.69 25.39
C GLY A 250 -32.72 -8.93 26.54
N GLY A 251 -31.55 -8.27 26.51
CA GLY A 251 -30.54 -8.41 27.57
C GLY A 251 -31.00 -7.89 28.93
N THR A 252 -30.22 -8.20 29.94
CA THR A 252 -30.40 -7.72 31.31
C THR A 252 -29.52 -6.52 31.59
N GLU A 253 -29.84 -5.79 32.65
CA GLU A 253 -28.97 -4.75 33.19
C GLU A 253 -27.57 -5.32 33.48
N ALA A 254 -26.53 -4.59 33.07
CA ALA A 254 -25.15 -5.00 33.32
C ALA A 254 -24.73 -4.63 34.74
N VAL A 255 -23.99 -5.53 35.39
CA VAL A 255 -23.36 -5.23 36.68
C VAL A 255 -22.34 -4.11 36.48
N ASN A 256 -22.25 -3.20 37.45
CA ASN A 256 -21.26 -2.12 37.43
C ASN A 256 -19.84 -2.72 37.31
N GLY A 257 -19.06 -2.19 36.36
CA GLY A 257 -17.70 -2.66 36.07
C GLY A 257 -17.60 -3.92 35.20
N ALA A 258 -18.72 -4.55 34.81
CA ALA A 258 -18.69 -5.73 33.95
C ALA A 258 -18.01 -5.47 32.60
N TRP A 259 -18.29 -4.30 32.00
CA TRP A 259 -17.77 -3.89 30.70
C TRP A 259 -16.94 -2.61 30.87
N PRO A 260 -15.72 -2.69 31.41
CA PRO A 260 -14.97 -1.51 31.88
C PRO A 260 -14.58 -0.54 30.76
N TRP A 261 -14.55 -1.00 29.51
CA TRP A 261 -14.30 -0.15 28.35
C TRP A 261 -15.53 0.64 27.88
N GLN A 262 -16.75 0.28 28.32
CA GLN A 262 -17.97 0.92 27.83
C GLN A 262 -18.07 2.36 28.32
N VAL A 263 -18.30 3.30 27.40
CA VAL A 263 -18.54 4.71 27.73
C VAL A 263 -19.82 5.26 27.10
N SER A 264 -20.36 6.30 27.72
CA SER A 264 -21.45 7.11 27.19
C SER A 264 -20.89 8.46 26.73
N LEU A 265 -20.93 8.71 25.42
CA LEU A 265 -20.63 10.02 24.85
C LEU A 265 -21.84 10.93 25.02
N GLN A 266 -21.64 12.07 25.69
CA GLN A 266 -22.72 12.99 26.03
C GLN A 266 -22.52 14.39 25.43
N ILE A 267 -23.61 15.00 24.98
CA ILE A 267 -23.65 16.42 24.59
C ILE A 267 -24.65 17.12 25.52
N LYS A 268 -24.19 18.16 26.24
CA LYS A 268 -25.01 18.91 27.21
C LYS A 268 -25.68 18.00 28.26
N GLY A 269 -25.00 16.94 28.69
CA GLY A 269 -25.50 15.98 29.68
C GLY A 269 -26.45 14.91 29.13
N TYR A 270 -26.75 14.92 27.84
CA TYR A 270 -27.59 13.90 27.20
C TYR A 270 -26.73 12.88 26.46
N HIS A 271 -27.02 11.59 26.68
CA HIS A 271 -26.43 10.49 25.93
C HIS A 271 -26.73 10.64 24.43
N LEU A 272 -25.68 10.56 23.61
CA LEU A 272 -25.79 10.58 22.16
C LEU A 272 -25.34 9.25 21.55
N CYS A 273 -24.19 8.73 21.99
CA CYS A 273 -23.57 7.55 21.42
C CYS A 273 -22.79 6.75 22.47
N GLY A 274 -22.51 5.50 22.15
CA GLY A 274 -21.53 4.69 22.88
C GLY A 274 -20.09 4.93 22.40
N GLY A 275 -19.15 4.34 23.11
CA GLY A 275 -17.76 4.18 22.69
C GLY A 275 -17.06 3.13 23.52
N SER A 276 -15.82 2.83 23.14
CA SER A 276 -14.94 1.89 23.85
C SER A 276 -13.62 2.56 24.19
N ILE A 277 -13.20 2.48 25.45
CA ILE A 277 -11.85 2.87 25.87
C ILE A 277 -10.85 1.90 25.23
N ILE A 278 -9.88 2.44 24.48
CA ILE A 278 -8.82 1.64 23.83
C ILE A 278 -7.43 1.96 24.37
N SER A 279 -7.28 3.08 25.09
CA SER A 279 -6.08 3.45 25.83
C SER A 279 -6.43 4.52 26.89
N PRO A 280 -5.50 4.90 27.79
CA PRO A 280 -5.77 5.90 28.84
C PRO A 280 -6.28 7.27 28.33
N TYR A 281 -6.03 7.59 27.06
CA TYR A 281 -6.36 8.89 26.47
C TYR A 281 -7.24 8.81 25.22
N TRP A 282 -7.64 7.61 24.79
CA TRP A 282 -8.38 7.43 23.54
C TRP A 282 -9.62 6.56 23.72
N ILE A 283 -10.74 7.09 23.22
CA ILE A 283 -12.02 6.39 23.07
C ILE A 283 -12.26 6.17 21.58
N LEU A 284 -12.58 4.93 21.20
CA LEU A 284 -13.06 4.57 19.87
C LEU A 284 -14.58 4.70 19.81
N SER A 285 -15.09 5.34 18.76
CA SER A 285 -16.54 5.47 18.50
C SER A 285 -16.80 5.61 17.00
N ALA A 286 -18.07 5.69 16.61
CA ALA A 286 -18.47 5.82 15.22
C ALA A 286 -18.38 7.28 14.74
N ALA A 287 -17.90 7.50 13.50
CA ALA A 287 -17.76 8.84 12.93
C ALA A 287 -19.10 9.61 12.85
N HIS A 288 -20.20 8.91 12.58
CA HIS A 288 -21.55 9.51 12.50
C HIS A 288 -22.03 10.08 13.85
N CYS A 289 -21.39 9.75 14.98
CA CYS A 289 -21.69 10.38 16.26
C CYS A 289 -21.24 11.85 16.32
N PHE A 290 -20.37 12.28 15.41
CA PHE A 290 -19.76 13.62 15.38
C PHE A 290 -20.01 14.37 14.08
N GLN A 291 -20.45 13.68 13.03
CA GLN A 291 -20.84 14.28 11.77
C GLN A 291 -22.34 14.63 11.84
N ARG A 292 -22.64 15.91 11.66
CA ARG A 292 -23.99 16.40 11.37
C ARG A 292 -24.05 16.83 9.93
#